data_AF-A0A521UN03-F1
#
_entry.id   AF-A0A521UN03-F1
#
_cell.length_a   1.000
_cell.length_b   1.000
_cell.length_c   1.000
_cell.angle_alpha   90.00
_cell.angle_beta   90.00
_cell.angle_gamma   90.00
#
_symmetry.space_group_name_H-M   'P 1'
#
loop_
_entity.id
_entity.type
_entity.pdbx_description
1 polymer ?
#
loop_
_entity_poly.entity_id
_entity_poly.type
_entity_poly.pdbx_seq_one_letter_code
_entity_poly.pdbx_strand_id
1 'polypeptide(L)'
;MSPDQPLPPVLVVVLGDKVFGLHPRTGEQQWRAALDPVPSGVGLGRVAVHGPHVFVLSSALHCLDSRTGELKWKSALPGRVESGTMLLSHGLLFVGNSGEAACFEASDGKLLWHEPFKGEGLRKVSFVLGDECAQPDGH
;
A
#
# COMPACT_ATOMS: atom_id res chain seq x y z
N MET A 1 7.56 -34.33 -0.49
CA MET A 1 7.29 -33.06 -1.21
C MET A 1 8.59 -32.29 -1.25
N SER A 2 9.04 -31.87 -2.43
CA SER A 2 10.38 -31.28 -2.59
C SER A 2 10.37 -29.85 -2.04
N PRO A 3 11.34 -29.45 -1.18
CA PRO A 3 11.41 -28.10 -0.59
C PRO A 3 11.72 -26.98 -1.60
N ASP A 4 11.89 -27.31 -2.87
CA ASP A 4 12.42 -26.45 -3.93
C ASP A 4 11.36 -26.01 -4.96
N GLN A 5 10.08 -26.29 -4.71
CA GLN A 5 9.03 -25.85 -5.60
C GLN A 5 8.74 -24.37 -5.33
N PRO A 6 8.92 -23.46 -6.31
CA PRO A 6 8.59 -22.05 -6.11
C PRO A 6 7.11 -21.96 -5.76
N LEU A 7 6.83 -21.18 -4.73
CA LEU A 7 5.47 -21.05 -4.24
C LEU A 7 4.57 -20.51 -5.36
N PRO A 8 3.33 -21.01 -5.46
CA PRO A 8 2.42 -20.55 -6.49
C PRO A 8 2.23 -19.03 -6.36
N PRO A 9 2.23 -18.29 -7.49
CA PRO A 9 1.95 -16.87 -7.46
C PRO A 9 0.59 -16.62 -6.83
N VAL A 10 0.46 -15.53 -6.06
CA VAL A 10 -0.79 -15.11 -5.41
C VAL A 10 -1.28 -13.84 -6.09
N LEU A 11 -2.54 -13.82 -6.54
CA LEU A 11 -3.22 -12.60 -6.94
C LEU A 11 -3.75 -11.91 -5.69
N VAL A 12 -3.29 -10.69 -5.42
CA VAL A 12 -3.75 -9.89 -4.29
C VAL A 12 -4.87 -8.96 -4.75
N VAL A 13 -6.00 -9.00 -4.05
CA VAL A 13 -7.17 -8.15 -4.33
C VAL A 13 -7.51 -7.34 -3.09
N VAL A 14 -7.64 -6.02 -3.24
CA VAL A 14 -8.05 -5.10 -2.16
C VAL A 14 -9.46 -4.59 -2.44
N LEU A 15 -10.37 -4.77 -1.48
CA LEU A 15 -11.76 -4.33 -1.54
C LEU A 15 -12.11 -3.58 -0.25
N GLY A 16 -11.95 -2.26 -0.26
CA GLY A 16 -12.14 -1.43 0.93
C GLY A 16 -11.14 -1.81 2.03
N ASP A 17 -11.64 -2.27 3.17
CA ASP A 17 -10.85 -2.74 4.32
C ASP A 17 -10.48 -4.22 4.23
N LYS A 18 -10.79 -4.92 3.13
CA LYS A 18 -10.50 -6.35 2.97
C LYS A 18 -9.41 -6.59 1.96
N VAL A 19 -8.53 -7.54 2.25
CA VAL A 19 -7.48 -8.00 1.35
C VAL A 19 -7.62 -9.51 1.17
N PHE A 20 -7.52 -9.98 -0.07
CA PHE A 20 -7.65 -11.37 -0.45
C PHE A 20 -6.42 -11.83 -1.21
N GLY A 21 -5.95 -13.04 -0.92
CA GLY A 21 -4.99 -13.76 -1.74
C GLY A 21 -5.71 -14.86 -2.49
N LEU A 22 -5.68 -14.80 -3.81
CA LEU A 22 -6.35 -15.74 -4.69
C LEU A 22 -5.32 -16.51 -5.52
N HIS A 23 -5.61 -17.78 -5.79
CA HIS A 23 -4.88 -18.53 -6.80
C HIS A 23 -5.18 -17.91 -8.19
N PRO A 24 -4.17 -17.44 -8.94
CA PRO A 24 -4.36 -16.54 -10.08
C PRO A 24 -5.04 -17.21 -11.28
N ARG A 25 -5.01 -18.54 -11.37
CA ARG A 25 -5.67 -19.27 -12.48
C ARG A 25 -7.09 -19.74 -12.16
N THR A 26 -7.41 -19.95 -10.89
CA THR A 26 -8.69 -20.57 -10.49
C THR A 26 -9.59 -19.60 -9.73
N GLY A 27 -9.05 -18.51 -9.19
CA GLY A 27 -9.77 -17.59 -8.31
C GLY A 27 -10.02 -18.15 -6.91
N GLU A 28 -9.48 -19.33 -6.58
CA GLU A 28 -9.64 -19.94 -5.26
C GLU A 28 -8.98 -19.05 -4.19
N GLN A 29 -9.72 -18.72 -3.14
CA GLN A 29 -9.20 -17.92 -2.03
C GLN A 29 -8.25 -18.75 -1.18
N GLN A 30 -6.97 -18.38 -1.19
CA GLN A 30 -5.93 -19.00 -0.38
C GLN A 30 -5.87 -18.37 1.02
N TRP A 31 -6.06 -17.06 1.12
CA TRP A 31 -6.11 -16.35 2.40
C TRP A 31 -6.98 -15.09 2.32
N ARG A 32 -7.34 -14.56 3.49
CA ARG A 32 -8.08 -13.31 3.64
C ARG A 32 -7.61 -12.57 4.88
N ALA A 33 -7.42 -11.26 4.74
CA ALA A 33 -7.11 -10.34 5.81
C ALA A 33 -8.14 -9.20 5.88
N ALA A 34 -8.25 -8.59 7.06
CA ALA A 34 -8.98 -7.35 7.26
C ALA A 34 -7.98 -6.29 7.73
N LEU A 35 -8.07 -5.11 7.16
CA LEU A 35 -7.37 -3.89 7.57
C LEU A 35 -8.26 -3.11 8.54
N ASP A 36 -7.75 -1.99 9.04
CA ASP A 36 -8.60 -1.10 9.81
C ASP A 36 -9.74 -0.54 8.94
N PRO A 37 -10.96 -0.41 9.50
CA PRO A 37 -12.08 0.18 8.81
C PRO A 37 -11.74 1.56 8.27
N VAL A 38 -12.13 1.80 7.02
CA VAL A 38 -12.03 3.12 6.40
C VAL A 38 -13.40 3.80 6.51
N PRO A 39 -13.50 5.08 6.91
CA PRO A 39 -14.75 5.82 6.84
C PRO A 39 -15.38 5.77 5.43
N SER A 40 -16.70 5.63 5.37
CA SER A 40 -17.45 5.55 4.12
C SER A 40 -17.12 6.73 3.18
N GLY A 41 -16.95 6.45 1.89
CA GLY A 41 -16.71 7.47 0.85
C GLY A 41 -15.24 7.82 0.59
N VAL A 42 -14.31 7.17 1.28
CA VAL A 42 -12.87 7.35 1.08
C VAL A 42 -12.36 6.28 0.09
N GLY A 43 -12.00 6.71 -1.12
CA GLY A 43 -11.51 5.84 -2.19
C GLY A 43 -10.04 5.47 -1.99
N LEU A 44 -9.77 4.49 -1.13
CA LEU A 44 -8.41 4.03 -0.86
C LEU A 44 -8.26 2.55 -1.15
N GLY A 45 -7.11 2.24 -1.74
CA GLY A 45 -6.76 0.92 -2.26
C GLY A 45 -5.52 1.01 -3.14
N ARG A 46 -4.55 1.86 -2.79
CA ARG A 46 -3.24 1.77 -3.46
C ARG A 46 -2.57 0.52 -2.91
N VAL A 47 -2.21 -0.38 -3.81
CA VAL A 47 -1.47 -1.58 -3.49
C VAL A 47 -0.15 -1.55 -4.24
N ALA A 48 0.92 -1.90 -3.55
CA ALA A 48 2.23 -2.17 -4.14
C ALA A 48 2.75 -3.50 -3.63
N VAL A 49 3.63 -4.15 -4.41
CA VAL A 49 4.22 -5.43 -4.02
C VAL A 49 5.72 -5.36 -4.25
N HIS A 50 6.51 -5.83 -3.28
CA HIS A 50 7.94 -6.05 -3.43
C HIS A 50 8.36 -7.32 -2.68
N GLY A 51 8.83 -8.31 -3.43
CA GLY A 51 9.16 -9.63 -2.87
C GLY A 51 7.96 -10.26 -2.15
N PRO A 52 8.10 -10.70 -0.88
CA PRO A 52 7.01 -11.30 -0.12
C PRO A 52 6.08 -10.27 0.55
N HIS A 53 6.24 -8.97 0.29
CA HIS A 53 5.50 -7.92 0.98
C HIS A 53 4.46 -7.27 0.07
N VAL A 54 3.23 -7.14 0.59
CA VAL A 54 2.14 -6.37 0.02
C VAL A 54 1.97 -5.11 0.86
N PHE A 55 2.11 -3.95 0.24
CA PHE A 55 1.85 -2.67 0.88
C PHE A 55 0.46 -2.19 0.50
N VAL A 56 -0.34 -1.80 1.48
CA VAL A 56 -1.69 -1.28 1.26
C VAL A 56 -1.83 0.08 1.95
N LEU A 57 -2.13 1.10 1.14
CA LEU A 57 -2.50 2.42 1.63
C LEU A 57 -4.02 2.49 1.74
N SER A 58 -4.49 2.54 2.98
CA SER A 58 -5.89 2.77 3.37
C SER A 58 -5.96 3.90 4.41
N SER A 59 -6.66 3.70 5.53
CA SER A 59 -6.62 4.62 6.69
C SER A 59 -5.22 4.71 7.34
N ALA A 60 -4.36 3.73 7.07
CA ALA A 60 -2.97 3.66 7.47
C ALA A 60 -2.15 2.98 6.37
N LEU A 61 -0.83 2.99 6.52
CA LEU A 61 0.07 2.18 5.69
C LEU A 61 0.23 0.81 6.33
N HIS A 62 -0.08 -0.24 5.58
CA HIS A 62 0.00 -1.63 6.05
C HIS A 62 0.99 -2.40 5.21
N CYS A 63 1.73 -3.31 5.83
CA CYS A 63 2.49 -4.34 5.13
C CYS A 63 2.00 -5.72 5.54
N LEU A 64 1.66 -6.54 4.55
CA LEU A 64 1.22 -7.91 4.73
C LEU A 64 2.19 -8.87 4.04
N ASP A 65 2.27 -10.08 4.58
CA ASP A 65 2.86 -11.21 3.87
C ASP A 65 2.01 -11.56 2.66
N SER A 66 2.57 -11.57 1.45
CA SER A 66 1.84 -11.89 0.22
C SER A 66 1.35 -13.33 0.16
N ARG A 67 1.94 -14.23 0.94
CA ARG A 67 1.64 -15.66 0.92
C ARG A 67 0.57 -16.04 1.94
N THR A 68 0.50 -15.33 3.06
CA THR A 68 -0.40 -15.68 4.17
C THR A 68 -1.43 -14.60 4.47
N GLY A 69 -1.22 -13.37 4.00
CA GLY A 69 -2.03 -12.21 4.38
C GLY A 69 -1.76 -11.74 5.82
N GLU A 70 -0.73 -12.24 6.49
CA GLU A 70 -0.40 -11.84 7.85
C GLU A 70 0.14 -10.40 7.87
N LEU A 71 -0.39 -9.56 8.76
CA LEU A 71 0.13 -8.21 8.98
C LEU A 71 1.54 -8.28 9.57
N LYS A 72 2.54 -7.76 8.85
CA LYS A 72 3.93 -7.65 9.32
C LYS A 72 4.15 -6.37 10.12
N TRP A 73 3.66 -5.25 9.61
CA TRP A 73 3.73 -3.97 10.29
C TRP A 73 2.60 -3.04 9.82
N LYS A 74 2.35 -2.01 10.62
CA LYS A 74 1.39 -0.94 10.32
C LYS A 74 1.95 0.39 10.80
N SER A 75 1.77 1.42 9.99
CA SER A 75 2.21 2.78 10.29
C SER A 75 1.06 3.78 10.15
N ALA A 76 0.88 4.59 11.19
CA ALA A 76 -0.03 5.72 11.12
C ALA A 76 0.49 6.74 10.10
N LEU A 77 -0.44 7.37 9.39
CA LEU A 77 -0.13 8.44 8.47
C LEU A 77 -0.17 9.78 9.23
N PRO A 78 0.71 10.74 8.90
CA PRO A 78 0.80 12.01 9.62
C PRO A 78 -0.42 12.91 9.43
N GLY A 79 -1.20 12.69 8.37
CA GLY A 79 -2.39 13.46 8.03
C GLY A 79 -3.62 12.59 7.74
N ARG A 80 -4.77 13.24 7.53
CA ARG A 80 -6.04 12.56 7.24
C ARG A 80 -6.09 12.10 5.79
N VAL A 81 -6.21 10.79 5.56
CA VAL A 81 -6.28 10.25 4.19
C VAL A 81 -7.66 10.44 3.58
N GLU A 82 -7.71 11.15 2.45
CA GLU A 82 -8.92 11.33 1.65
C GLU A 82 -8.70 10.82 0.21
N SER A 83 -7.52 11.09 -0.36
CA SER A 83 -7.12 10.61 -1.69
C SER A 83 -5.61 10.38 -1.70
N GLY A 84 -5.22 9.15 -1.38
CA GLY A 84 -3.83 8.74 -1.23
C GLY A 84 -3.19 8.28 -2.54
N THR A 85 -1.96 8.73 -2.79
CA THR A 85 -1.04 8.21 -3.80
C THR A 85 0.08 7.45 -3.08
N MET A 86 0.54 6.34 -3.66
CA MET A 86 1.65 5.57 -3.12
C MET A 86 2.63 5.21 -4.23
N LEU A 87 3.93 5.44 -4.01
CA LEU A 87 5.02 4.96 -4.86
C LEU A 87 5.96 4.12 -4.01
N LEU A 88 6.30 2.92 -4.48
CA LEU A 88 7.31 2.07 -3.88
C LEU A 88 8.54 2.06 -4.79
N SER A 89 9.68 2.52 -4.29
CA SER A 89 10.93 2.56 -5.05
C SER A 89 12.13 2.36 -4.12
N HIS A 90 13.06 1.51 -4.51
CA HIS A 90 14.32 1.27 -3.80
C HIS A 90 14.21 1.03 -2.27
N GLY A 91 13.16 0.33 -1.83
CA GLY A 91 12.93 0.05 -0.39
C GLY A 91 12.24 1.19 0.36
N LEU A 92 11.82 2.25 -0.32
CA LEU A 92 11.11 3.39 0.25
C LEU A 92 9.66 3.45 -0.25
N LEU A 93 8.75 3.80 0.64
CA LEU A 93 7.34 4.06 0.36
C LEU A 93 7.06 5.54 0.48
N PHE A 94 6.78 6.18 -0.66
CA PHE A 94 6.33 7.56 -0.71
C PHE A 94 4.80 7.58 -0.69
N VAL A 95 4.22 8.31 0.25
CA VAL A 95 2.78 8.45 0.42
C VAL A 95 2.43 9.92 0.30
N GLY A 96 1.45 10.22 -0.55
CA GLY A 96 1.01 11.57 -0.85
C GLY A 96 -0.46 11.69 -0.59
N ASN A 97 -0.88 12.71 0.13
CA ASN A 97 -2.28 12.91 0.46
C ASN A 97 -2.56 14.38 0.82
N SER A 98 -3.57 14.96 0.17
CA SER A 98 -4.15 16.28 0.50
C SER A 98 -3.13 17.39 0.85
N GLY A 99 -2.16 17.62 -0.03
CA GLY A 99 -1.14 18.67 0.16
C GLY A 99 0.02 18.28 1.07
N GLU A 100 0.19 17.00 1.37
CA GLU A 100 1.29 16.49 2.19
C GLU A 100 1.96 15.29 1.51
N ALA A 101 3.27 15.14 1.73
CA ALA A 101 4.04 13.95 1.33
C ALA A 101 4.80 13.38 2.53
N ALA A 102 4.92 12.07 2.58
CA ALA A 102 5.70 11.36 3.58
C ALA A 102 6.48 10.21 2.94
N CYS A 103 7.60 9.84 3.57
CA CYS A 103 8.37 8.67 3.19
C CYS A 103 8.53 7.73 4.37
N PHE A 104 8.38 6.45 4.07
CA PHE A 104 8.53 5.37 5.02
C PHE A 104 9.58 4.37 4.51
N GLU A 105 10.30 3.76 5.43
CA GLU A 105 11.11 2.59 5.15
C GLU A 105 10.17 1.39 4.90
N ALA A 106 10.32 0.69 3.77
CA ALA A 106 9.41 -0.40 3.40
C ALA A 106 9.63 -1.67 4.25
N SER A 107 10.81 -1.81 4.86
CA SER A 107 11.15 -3.00 5.64
C SER A 107 10.42 -3.05 6.99
N ASP A 108 10.22 -1.92 7.66
CA ASP A 108 9.65 -1.85 9.01
C ASP A 108 8.52 -0.81 9.16
N GLY A 109 8.23 -0.04 8.10
CA GLY A 109 7.21 1.01 8.11
C GLY A 109 7.64 2.26 8.85
N LYS A 110 8.91 2.44 9.20
CA LYS A 110 9.39 3.62 9.93
C LYS A 110 9.23 4.88 9.08
N LEU A 111 8.58 5.90 9.64
CA LEU A 111 8.53 7.24 9.03
C LEU A 111 9.93 7.85 9.01
N LEU A 112 10.43 8.17 7.81
CA LEU A 112 11.73 8.81 7.60
C LEU A 112 11.59 10.33 7.53
N TRP A 113 10.60 10.82 6.78
CA TRP A 113 10.29 12.25 6.70
C TRP A 113 8.81 12.49 6.37
N HIS A 114 8.35 13.68 6.71
CA HIS A 114 7.02 14.20 6.39
C HIS A 114 7.12 15.68 6.06
N GLU A 115 6.56 16.08 4.91
CA GLU A 115 6.55 17.45 4.42
C GLU A 115 5.11 17.91 4.10
N PRO A 116 4.55 18.82 4.90
CA PRO A 116 3.29 19.48 4.58
C PRO A 116 3.52 20.72 3.70
N PHE A 117 2.91 20.76 2.52
CA PHE A 117 3.02 21.88 1.57
C PHE A 117 2.04 23.01 1.93
N LYS A 118 2.36 23.75 3.01
CA LYS A 118 1.50 24.83 3.53
C LYS A 118 1.28 25.92 2.49
N GLY A 119 0.02 26.33 2.33
CA GLY A 119 -0.39 27.35 1.36
C GLY A 119 -0.78 26.80 -0.01
N GLU A 120 -0.46 25.53 -0.31
CA GLU A 120 -0.77 24.89 -1.59
C GLU A 120 -2.15 24.20 -1.61
N GLY A 121 -2.88 24.24 -0.50
CA GLY A 121 -4.22 23.67 -0.36
C GLY A 121 -4.25 22.14 -0.31
N LEU A 122 -5.45 21.58 -0.24
CA LEU A 122 -5.69 20.13 -0.12
C LEU A 122 -5.67 19.44 -1.49
N ARG A 123 -4.58 19.64 -2.24
CA ARG A 123 -4.44 19.09 -3.59
C ARG A 123 -3.89 17.67 -3.57
N LYS A 124 -4.30 16.88 -4.56
CA LYS A 124 -3.78 15.53 -4.77
C LYS A 124 -2.29 15.60 -5.12
N VAL A 125 -1.51 14.63 -4.64
CA VAL A 125 -0.05 14.58 -4.80
C VAL A 125 0.31 13.49 -5.81
N SER A 126 1.16 13.83 -6.78
CA SER A 126 1.75 12.86 -7.71
C SER A 126 3.24 12.74 -7.43
N PHE A 127 3.81 11.55 -7.65
CA PHE A 127 5.23 11.29 -7.46
C PHE A 127 5.90 10.92 -8.77
N VAL A 128 7.15 11.36 -8.93
CA VAL A 128 8.09 10.86 -9.93
C VAL A 128 9.43 10.67 -9.24
N LEU A 129 10.05 9.51 -9.45
CA LEU A 129 11.42 9.22 -9.03
C LEU A 129 12.09 8.42 -10.13
N GLY A 130 13.07 9.02 -10.82
CA GLY A 130 13.67 8.39 -12.00
C GLY A 130 12.62 8.17 -13.10
N ASP A 131 12.46 6.92 -13.52
CA ASP A 131 11.49 6.44 -14.51
C ASP A 131 10.19 5.92 -13.88
N GLU A 132 10.06 5.95 -12.56
CA GLU A 132 8.88 5.51 -11.82
C GLU A 132 7.97 6.70 -11.49
N CYS A 133 6.65 6.52 -11.63
CA CYS A 133 5.68 7.54 -11.24
C CYS A 133 4.47 6.92 -10.57
N ALA A 134 3.78 7.72 -9.76
CA ALA A 134 2.49 7.36 -9.18
C ALA A 134 1.56 8.56 -9.21
N GLN A 135 0.36 8.35 -9.75
CA GLN A 135 -0.67 9.36 -9.82
C GLN A 135 -1.84 9.06 -8.88
N PRO A 136 -2.54 10.10 -8.38
CA PRO A 136 -3.72 9.96 -7.56
C PRO A 136 -4.85 9.17 -8.21
N ASP A 137 -4.90 9.10 -9.54
CA ASP A 137 -5.99 8.45 -10.28
C ASP A 137 -5.58 7.08 -10.85
N GLY A 138 -4.37 6.61 -10.54
CA GLY A 138 -3.88 5.27 -10.90
C GLY A 138 -3.50 5.07 -12.37
N HIS A 139 -3.24 6.16 -13.10
CA HIS A 139 -2.74 6.17 -14.48
C HIS A 139 -1.25 6.52 -14.56
#